data_AF-A0A6J7CB03-F1
#
_entry.id   AF-A0A6J7CB03-F1
#
_cell.length_a   1.000
_cell.length_b   1.000
_cell.length_c   1.000
_cell.angle_alpha   90.00
_cell.angle_beta   90.00
_cell.angle_gamma   90.00
#
_symmetry.space_group_name_H-M   'P 1'
#
loop_
_entity.id
_entity.type
_entity.pdbx_description
1 polymer ?
#
loop_
_entity_poly.entity_id
_entity_poly.type
_entity_poly.pdbx_seq_one_letter_code
_entity_poly.pdbx_strand_id
1 'polypeptide(L)'
;MHIGPSDYVAWLDDRKWAFVRLEGRNFGDIPLSLEYKLEVWDSPNSAGVIIDAIRAAKTAQDRGIGGPILSASSYFMKSPPVQYSDDQAKAAVEAFIAGEIER
;
A
#
# COMPACT_ATOMS: atom_id res chain seq x y z
N MET A 1 20.76 2.29 3.86
CA MET A 1 19.38 2.80 3.75
C MET A 1 18.95 3.24 5.13
N HIS A 2 18.46 4.48 5.28
CA HIS A 2 17.89 4.98 6.53
C HIS A 2 16.42 5.33 6.27
N ILE A 3 15.52 4.74 7.05
CA ILE A 3 14.07 4.93 6.92
C ILE A 3 13.43 4.80 8.30
N GLY A 4 12.59 5.76 8.67
CA GLY A 4 11.94 5.79 9.97
C GLY A 4 11.27 7.13 10.24
N PRO A 5 10.44 7.23 11.29
CA PRO A 5 9.96 8.52 11.77
C PRO A 5 11.15 9.37 12.24
N SER A 6 11.23 10.61 11.77
CA SER A 6 12.30 11.54 12.16
C SER A 6 11.93 12.33 13.40
N ASP A 7 10.87 13.15 13.33
CA ASP A 7 10.44 14.04 14.42
C ASP A 7 8.92 14.21 14.44
N TYR A 8 8.39 14.56 15.61
CA TYR A 8 7.00 15.01 15.76
C TYR A 8 6.92 16.53 15.70
N VAL A 9 6.09 17.05 14.78
CA VAL A 9 5.91 18.48 14.56
C VAL A 9 4.44 18.83 14.73
N ALA A 10 4.08 19.39 15.89
CA ALA A 10 2.68 19.51 16.33
C ALA A 10 1.74 20.22 15.36
N TRP A 11 2.20 21.25 14.66
CA TRP A 11 1.36 22.02 13.73
C TRP A 11 1.11 21.31 12.39
N LEU A 12 1.78 20.18 12.11
CA LEU A 12 1.47 19.37 10.94
C LEU A 12 0.11 18.68 11.06
N ASP A 13 -0.38 18.47 12.29
CA ASP A 13 -1.63 17.74 12.57
C ASP A 13 -1.59 16.34 11.91
N ASP A 14 -2.57 15.99 11.07
CA ASP A 14 -2.60 14.71 10.32
C ASP A 14 -1.72 14.72 9.04
N ARG A 15 -1.09 15.85 8.70
CA ARG A 15 -0.17 15.89 7.55
C ARG A 15 1.13 15.17 7.87
N LYS A 16 1.62 14.46 6.88
CA LYS A 16 2.92 13.81 6.88
C LYS A 16 3.78 14.37 5.78
N TRP A 17 4.98 14.81 6.18
CA TRP A 17 6.02 15.23 5.26
C TRP A 17 7.12 14.17 5.22
N ALA A 18 7.48 13.73 4.02
CA ALA A 18 8.60 12.83 3.80
C ALA A 18 9.64 13.54 2.93
N PHE A 19 10.84 13.73 3.48
CA PHE A 19 12.01 14.19 2.75
C PHE A 19 12.86 12.99 2.39
N VAL A 20 13.10 12.78 1.10
CA VAL A 20 13.82 11.60 0.60
C VAL A 20 14.93 12.03 -0.33
N ARG A 21 16.12 11.48 -0.09
CA ARG A 21 17.31 11.64 -0.93
C ARG A 21 17.76 10.28 -1.43
N LEU A 22 18.02 10.19 -2.73
CA LEU A 22 18.62 9.06 -3.41
C LEU A 22 19.92 9.50 -4.07
N GLU A 23 20.96 8.68 -3.91
CA GLU A 23 22.25 8.87 -4.57
C GLU A 23 22.60 7.58 -5.32
N GLY A 24 23.06 7.73 -6.55
CA GLY A 24 23.38 6.62 -7.43
C GLY A 24 24.46 7.00 -8.44
N ARG A 25 24.73 6.08 -9.35
CA ARG A 25 25.70 6.23 -10.44
C ARG A 25 25.04 5.80 -11.75
N ASN A 26 25.27 6.55 -12.81
CA ASN A 26 24.77 6.25 -14.16
C ASN A 26 25.89 5.64 -15.02
N PHE A 27 25.64 5.43 -16.31
CA PHE A 27 26.64 4.99 -17.29
C PHE A 27 27.93 5.80 -17.19
N GLY A 28 29.07 5.11 -17.20
CA GLY A 28 30.38 5.74 -17.02
C GLY A 28 30.69 6.15 -15.59
N ASP A 29 29.99 5.59 -14.59
CA ASP A 29 30.17 5.86 -13.16
C ASP A 29 29.88 7.31 -12.76
N ILE A 30 29.12 8.03 -13.58
CA ILE A 30 28.78 9.43 -13.37
C ILE A 30 27.81 9.54 -12.18
N PRO A 31 28.10 10.37 -11.15
CA PRO A 31 27.20 10.55 -10.02
C PRO A 31 25.83 11.08 -10.43
N LEU A 32 24.78 10.53 -9.82
CA LEU A 32 23.39 10.94 -9.98
C LEU A 32 22.77 11.15 -8.59
N SER A 33 21.97 12.19 -8.44
CA SER A 33 21.26 12.48 -7.20
C SER A 33 19.82 12.85 -7.48
N LEU A 34 18.93 12.47 -6.58
CA LEU A 34 17.52 12.84 -6.60
C LEU A 34 17.08 13.18 -5.18
N GLU A 35 16.45 14.34 -5.02
CA GLU A 35 15.81 14.73 -3.77
C GLU A 35 14.35 15.07 -4.05
N TYR A 36 13.46 14.64 -3.16
CA TYR A 36 12.07 15.05 -3.20
C TYR A 36 11.48 15.24 -1.81
N LYS A 37 10.45 16.08 -1.76
CA LYS A 37 9.56 16.25 -0.62
C LYS A 37 8.17 15.78 -1.03
N LEU A 38 7.59 14.88 -0.25
CA LEU A 38 6.21 14.44 -0.39
C LEU A 38 5.39 14.98 0.77
N GLU A 39 4.28 15.63 0.47
CA GLU A 39 3.30 16.10 1.45
C GLU A 39 1.97 15.36 1.24
N VAL A 40 1.49 14.71 2.30
CA VAL A 40 0.21 13.99 2.28
C VAL A 40 -0.55 14.25 3.58
N TRP A 41 -1.86 13.99 3.57
CA TRP A 41 -2.65 13.79 4.78
C TRP A 41 -2.67 12.29 5.08
N ASP A 42 -2.11 11.83 6.21
CA ASP A 42 -1.85 10.40 6.44
C ASP A 42 -3.15 9.60 6.57
N SER A 43 -4.13 10.11 7.32
CA SER A 43 -5.39 9.39 7.55
C SER A 43 -6.23 9.23 6.27
N PRO A 44 -6.54 10.29 5.50
CA PRO A 44 -7.29 10.17 4.24
C PRO A 44 -6.61 9.30 3.20
N ASN A 45 -5.26 9.22 3.20
CA ASN A 45 -4.50 8.44 2.23
C ASN A 45 -4.77 6.92 2.32
N SER A 46 -5.27 6.46 3.47
CA SER A 46 -5.67 5.05 3.67
C SER A 46 -7.18 4.82 3.63
N ALA A 47 -7.99 5.88 3.78
CA ALA A 47 -9.44 5.75 3.91
C ALA A 47 -10.09 5.02 2.71
N GLY A 48 -9.67 5.35 1.48
CA GLY A 48 -10.15 4.67 0.28
C GLY A 48 -9.82 3.17 0.26
N VAL A 49 -8.59 2.83 0.64
CA VAL A 49 -8.13 1.43 0.76
C VAL A 49 -8.95 0.66 1.79
N ILE A 50 -9.25 1.27 2.93
CA ILE A 50 -10.03 0.64 3.99
C ILE A 50 -11.50 0.45 3.61
N ILE A 51 -12.10 1.40 2.88
CA ILE A 51 -13.47 1.25 2.35
C ILE A 51 -13.56 -0.02 1.50
N ASP A 52 -12.61 -0.22 0.58
CA ASP A 52 -12.62 -1.39 -0.31
C ASP A 52 -12.27 -2.69 0.43
N ALA A 53 -11.35 -2.65 1.39
CA ALA A 53 -11.04 -3.80 2.23
C ALA A 53 -12.26 -4.28 3.05
N ILE A 54 -13.04 -3.36 3.64
CA ILE A 54 -14.27 -3.68 4.37
C ILE A 54 -15.33 -4.29 3.43
N ARG A 55 -15.46 -3.75 2.23
CA ARG A 55 -16.38 -4.28 1.21
C ARG A 55 -15.99 -5.69 0.79
N ALA A 56 -14.70 -5.95 0.55
CA ALA A 56 -14.19 -7.29 0.24
C ALA A 56 -14.43 -8.28 1.38
N ALA A 57 -14.22 -7.86 2.63
CA ALA A 57 -14.54 -8.66 3.81
C ALA A 57 -16.03 -8.98 3.91
N LYS A 58 -16.91 -8.02 3.60
CA LYS A 58 -18.35 -8.24 3.55
C LYS A 58 -18.75 -9.23 2.46
N THR A 59 -18.16 -9.12 1.26
CA THR A 59 -18.36 -10.08 0.17
C THR A 59 -17.94 -11.51 0.58
N ALA A 60 -16.80 -11.66 1.26
CA ALA A 60 -16.36 -12.96 1.77
C ALA A 60 -17.35 -13.53 2.81
N GLN A 61 -17.81 -12.68 3.74
CA GLN A 61 -18.82 -13.05 4.74
C GLN A 61 -20.11 -13.52 4.07
N ASP A 62 -20.60 -12.81 3.05
CA ASP A 62 -21.82 -13.15 2.32
C ASP A 62 -21.70 -14.48 1.55
N ARG A 63 -20.48 -14.85 1.16
CA ARG A 63 -20.16 -16.13 0.53
C ARG A 63 -19.85 -17.25 1.53
N GLY A 64 -19.88 -16.97 2.84
CA GLY A 64 -19.55 -17.95 3.88
C GLY A 64 -18.06 -18.33 3.93
N ILE A 65 -17.17 -17.47 3.44
CA ILE A 65 -15.73 -17.73 3.34
C ILE A 65 -15.03 -17.19 4.59
N GLY A 66 -14.37 -18.09 5.32
CA GLY A 66 -13.57 -17.76 6.50
C GLY A 66 -12.07 -17.73 6.23
N GLY A 67 -11.32 -17.16 7.18
CA GLY A 67 -9.87 -17.00 7.07
C GLY A 67 -9.46 -15.79 6.22
N PRO A 68 -8.14 -15.63 5.95
CA PRO A 68 -7.65 -14.51 5.15
C PRO A 68 -8.09 -14.63 3.69
N ILE A 69 -8.64 -13.55 3.15
CA ILE A 69 -8.90 -13.41 1.71
C ILE A 69 -7.59 -12.97 1.06
N LEU A 70 -6.88 -13.91 0.44
CA LEU A 70 -5.49 -13.71 0.00
C LEU A 70 -5.41 -12.61 -1.07
N SER A 71 -6.36 -12.59 -2.01
CA SER A 71 -6.50 -11.57 -3.05
C SER A 71 -6.68 -10.16 -2.49
N ALA A 72 -7.61 -9.97 -1.56
CA ALA A 72 -7.85 -8.67 -0.92
C ALA A 72 -6.69 -8.27 0.01
N SER A 73 -6.12 -9.23 0.75
CA SER A 73 -5.02 -8.97 1.68
C SER A 73 -3.77 -8.50 0.93
N SER A 74 -3.42 -9.16 -0.17
CA SER A 74 -2.23 -8.83 -0.97
C SER A 74 -2.33 -7.48 -1.67
N TYR A 75 -3.54 -7.02 -1.98
CA TYR A 75 -3.73 -5.72 -2.64
C TYR A 75 -3.89 -4.55 -1.66
N PHE A 76 -4.55 -4.76 -0.51
CA PHE A 76 -4.87 -3.67 0.42
C PHE A 76 -3.91 -3.54 1.61
N MET A 77 -3.09 -4.56 1.92
CA MET A 77 -2.24 -4.59 3.12
C MET A 77 -0.76 -4.64 2.76
N LYS A 78 0.06 -3.91 3.53
CA LYS A 78 1.53 -3.89 3.37
C LYS A 78 2.22 -5.20 3.79
N SER A 79 1.53 -6.05 4.54
CA SER A 79 2.08 -7.30 5.08
C SER A 79 1.04 -8.42 4.94
N PRO A 80 0.77 -8.86 3.70
CA PRO A 80 -0.19 -9.92 3.46
C PRO A 80 0.36 -11.29 3.88
N PRO A 81 -0.50 -12.29 4.14
CA PRO A 81 -0.07 -13.65 4.43
C PRO A 81 0.75 -14.31 3.31
N VAL A 82 0.43 -13.95 2.06
CA VAL A 82 1.14 -14.39 0.84
C VAL A 82 1.43 -13.16 0.00
N GLN A 83 2.68 -13.05 -0.45
CA GLN A 83 3.15 -11.91 -1.25
C GLN A 83 2.85 -12.14 -2.73
N TYR A 84 2.37 -11.08 -3.39
CA TYR A 84 2.11 -11.01 -4.83
C TYR A 84 2.78 -9.73 -5.35
N SER A 85 3.03 -9.64 -6.66
CA SER A 85 3.26 -8.31 -7.24
C SER A 85 1.97 -7.49 -7.21
N ASP A 86 2.07 -6.16 -7.20
CA ASP A 86 0.91 -5.28 -7.16
C ASP A 86 -0.07 -5.56 -8.32
N ASP A 87 0.43 -5.84 -9.52
CA ASP A 87 -0.38 -6.20 -10.68
C ASP A 87 -1.13 -7.52 -10.50
N GLN A 88 -0.47 -8.53 -9.92
CA GLN A 88 -1.10 -9.82 -9.62
C GLN A 88 -2.16 -9.67 -8.52
N ALA A 89 -1.85 -8.90 -7.47
CA ALA A 89 -2.76 -8.63 -6.37
C ALA A 89 -4.02 -7.89 -6.86
N LYS A 90 -3.84 -6.91 -7.75
CA LYS A 90 -4.94 -6.18 -8.39
C LYS A 90 -5.85 -7.09 -9.19
N ALA A 91 -5.28 -7.90 -10.08
CA ALA A 91 -6.06 -8.83 -10.89
C ALA A 91 -6.79 -9.87 -10.02
N ALA A 92 -6.14 -10.36 -8.95
CA ALA A 92 -6.74 -11.30 -8.02
C ALA A 92 -7.93 -10.69 -7.26
N VAL A 93 -7.82 -9.45 -6.76
CA VAL A 93 -8.94 -8.83 -6.03
C VAL A 93 -10.12 -8.52 -6.96
N GLU A 94 -9.86 -8.15 -8.23
CA GLU A 94 -10.90 -7.97 -9.25
C GLU A 94 -11.63 -9.30 -9.54
N ALA A 95 -10.89 -10.40 -9.74
CA ALA A 95 -11.46 -11.73 -9.92
C ALA A 95 -12.26 -12.21 -8.68
N PHE A 96 -11.78 -11.90 -7.47
CA PHE A 96 -12.52 -12.19 -6.24
C PHE A 96 -13.84 -11.42 -6.20
N ILE A 97 -13.83 -10.12 -6.50
CA ILE A 97 -15.04 -9.30 -6.55
C ILE A 97 -16.03 -9.84 -7.59
N ALA A 98 -15.54 -10.24 -8.77
CA ALA A 98 -16.34 -10.85 -9.84
C ALA A 98 -16.90 -12.24 -9.48
N GLY A 99 -16.35 -12.91 -8.47
CA GLY A 99 -16.76 -14.26 -8.04
C GLY A 99 -16.12 -15.38 -8.87
N GLU A 100 -15.05 -15.08 -9.59
CA GLU A 100 -14.31 -16.04 -10.42
C GLU A 100 -13.34 -16.88 -9.58
N ILE A 101 -12.91 -16.37 -8.43
CA ILE A 101 -12.08 -17.07 -7.45
C ILE A 101 -12.70 -17.03 -6.06
N GLU A 102 -12.35 -18.02 -5.24
CA GLU A 102 -12.83 -18.12 -3.86
C GLU A 102 -12.13 -17.11 -2.93
N ARG A 103 -10.80 -16.96 -3.01
CA ARG A 103 -9.98 -16.24 -2.01
C ARG A 103 -8.84 -15.45 -2.63
#